data_AF-A0A945UVX4-F1
#
_entry.id   AF-A0A945UVX4-F1
#
_cell.length_a   1.000
_cell.length_b   1.000
_cell.length_c   1.000
_cell.angle_alpha   90.00
_cell.angle_beta   90.00
_cell.angle_gamma   90.00
#
_symmetry.space_group_name_H-M   'P 1'
#
loop_
_entity.id
_entity.type
_entity.pdbx_description
1 polymer ?
#
loop_
_entity_poly.entity_id
_entity_poly.type
_entity_poly.pdbx_seq_one_letter_code
_entity_poly.pdbx_strand_id
1 'polypeptide(L)' 'MKEKATFYHAGCPVCIDAQNAVESLVDRARFDLEIVHLGESPDRLAGAEADGLKSVPALATAGRMIHLNHGADVSAPKA' A
#
# COMPACT_ATOMS: atom_id res chain seq x y z
N MET A 1 19.17 -11.40 1.18
CA MET A 1 17.83 -11.66 0.59
C MET A 1 17.04 -10.38 0.69
N LYS A 2 16.27 -10.00 -0.34
CA LYS A 2 15.46 -8.78 -0.30
C LYS A 2 14.22 -9.02 0.57
N GLU A 3 13.80 -8.00 1.29
CA GLU A 3 12.56 -8.01 2.07
C GLU A 3 11.36 -7.82 1.15
N LYS A 4 10.28 -8.58 1.36
CA LYS A 4 9.07 -8.41 0.54
C LYS A 4 8.35 -7.11 0.91
N ALA A 5 7.96 -6.34 -0.09
CA ALA A 5 7.04 -5.23 0.04
C ALA A 5 5.94 -5.35 -1.01
N THR A 6 4.67 -5.22 -0.62
CA THR A 6 3.54 -5.31 -1.53
C THR A 6 2.73 -4.01 -1.46
N PHE A 7 2.62 -3.30 -2.57
CA PHE A 7 1.76 -2.13 -2.69
C PHE A 7 0.42 -2.53 -3.30
N TYR A 8 -0.68 -2.29 -2.57
CA TYR A 8 -2.04 -2.59 -2.99
C TYR A 8 -2.76 -1.31 -3.43
N HIS A 9 -3.41 -1.38 -4.58
CA HIS A 9 -4.25 -0.29 -5.09
C HIS A 9 -5.47 -0.79 -5.87
N ALA A 10 -6.36 0.11 -6.26
CA ALA A 10 -7.58 -0.19 -7.03
C ALA A 10 -7.75 0.70 -8.27
N GLY A 11 -6.65 1.22 -8.84
CA GLY A 11 -6.68 2.04 -10.06
C GLY A 11 -7.23 3.47 -9.89
N CYS A 12 -7.46 3.90 -8.65
CA CYS A 12 -7.95 5.24 -8.34
C CYS A 12 -6.90 6.33 -8.64
N PRO A 13 -7.26 7.58 -8.99
CA PRO A 13 -6.26 8.62 -9.28
C PRO A 13 -5.26 8.85 -8.15
N VAL A 14 -5.72 8.89 -6.89
CA VAL A 14 -4.85 9.01 -5.70
C VAL A 14 -3.91 7.81 -5.52
N CYS A 15 -4.29 6.64 -6.08
CA CYS A 15 -3.47 5.45 -6.06
C CYS A 15 -2.22 5.60 -6.96
N ILE A 16 -2.35 6.32 -8.09
CA ILE A 16 -1.25 6.53 -9.04
C ILE A 16 -0.18 7.42 -8.41
N ASP A 17 -0.58 8.51 -7.76
CA ASP A 17 0.36 9.39 -7.05
C ASP A 17 1.09 8.64 -5.93
N ALA A 18 0.35 7.83 -5.14
CA ALA A 18 0.94 7.02 -4.10
C ALA A 18 1.88 5.94 -4.65
N GLN A 19 1.55 5.31 -5.78
CA GLN A 19 2.41 4.33 -6.43
C GLN A 19 3.73 4.96 -6.86
N ASN A 20 3.69 6.09 -7.59
CA ASN A 20 4.87 6.80 -8.05
C ASN A 20 5.78 7.19 -6.88
N ALA A 21 5.19 7.66 -5.78
CA ALA A 21 5.94 7.99 -4.56
C ALA A 21 6.61 6.75 -3.95
N VAL A 22 5.89 5.64 -3.82
CA VAL A 22 6.45 4.38 -3.30
C VAL A 22 7.58 3.86 -4.19
N GLU A 23 7.40 3.84 -5.51
CA GLU A 23 8.43 3.41 -6.45
C GLU A 23 9.69 4.28 -6.38
N SER A 24 9.55 5.59 -6.15
CA SER A 24 10.68 6.52 -6.03
C SER A 24 11.41 6.43 -4.68
N LEU A 25 10.72 6.06 -3.60
CA LEU A 25 11.27 6.07 -2.23
C LEU A 25 11.77 4.70 -1.76
N VAL A 26 11.22 3.61 -2.30
CA VAL A 26 11.60 2.26 -1.90
C VAL A 26 12.99 1.91 -2.43
N ASP A 27 13.89 1.59 -1.51
CA ASP A 27 15.20 1.04 -1.84
C ASP A 27 15.04 -0.36 -2.46
N ARG A 28 15.11 -0.45 -3.78
CA ARG A 28 14.98 -1.69 -4.56
C ARG A 28 16.15 -2.66 -4.38
N ALA A 29 17.26 -2.25 -3.75
CA ALA A 29 18.33 -3.16 -3.36
C ALA A 29 17.95 -3.94 -2.09
N ARG A 30 17.17 -3.33 -1.20
CA ARG A 30 16.70 -3.93 0.06
C ARG A 30 15.35 -4.60 -0.05
N PHE A 31 14.43 -4.04 -0.84
CA PHE A 31 13.07 -4.51 -0.97
C PHE A 31 12.76 -5.07 -2.35
N ASP A 32 12.01 -6.17 -2.37
CA ASP A 32 11.34 -6.67 -3.55
C ASP A 32 9.90 -6.13 -3.54
N LEU A 33 9.69 -5.04 -4.30
CA LEU A 33 8.42 -4.33 -4.37
C LEU A 33 7.52 -4.97 -5.44
N GLU A 34 6.42 -5.55 -5.00
CA GLU A 34 5.31 -6.06 -5.81
C GLU A 34 4.19 -5.00 -5.86
N ILE A 35 3.66 -4.71 -7.05
CA ILE A 35 2.47 -3.85 -7.23
C ILE A 35 1.27 -4.75 -7.53
N VAL A 36 0.20 -4.61 -6.75
CA VAL A 36 -1.03 -5.42 -6.87
C VAL A 36 -2.23 -4.52 -7.09
N HIS A 37 -2.86 -4.66 -8.26
CA HIS A 37 -4.15 -4.03 -8.56
C HIS A 37 -5.30 -4.94 -8.10
N LEU A 38 -5.93 -4.62 -6.97
CA LEU A 38 -7.00 -5.44 -6.38
C LEU A 38 -8.27 -5.53 -7.25
N GLY A 39 -8.51 -4.55 -8.11
CA GLY A 39 -9.57 -4.64 -9.12
C GLY A 39 -9.31 -5.66 -10.24
N GLU A 40 -8.06 -6.09 -10.43
CA GLU A 40 -7.65 -7.08 -11.44
C GLU A 40 -7.29 -8.43 -10.81
N SER A 41 -6.94 -8.44 -9.52
CA SER A 41 -6.59 -9.63 -8.73
C SER A 41 -7.48 -9.76 -7.48
N PRO A 42 -8.79 -10.01 -7.64
CA PRO A 42 -9.74 -10.04 -6.52
C PRO A 42 -9.46 -11.18 -5.53
N ASP A 43 -8.81 -12.26 -5.98
CA ASP A 43 -8.33 -13.37 -5.15
C ASP A 43 -7.30 -12.94 -4.10
N ARG A 44 -6.59 -11.82 -4.33
CA ARG A 44 -5.60 -11.28 -3.39
C ARG A 44 -6.24 -10.47 -2.27
N LEU A 45 -7.50 -10.06 -2.41
CA LEU A 45 -8.18 -9.18 -1.44
C LEU A 45 -8.34 -9.85 -0.08
N ALA A 46 -8.90 -11.07 -0.05
CA ALA A 46 -9.19 -11.77 1.20
C ALA A 46 -7.92 -12.01 2.06
N GLY A 47 -6.80 -12.35 1.42
CA GLY A 47 -5.51 -12.48 2.10
C GLY A 47 -4.99 -11.13 2.62
N ALA A 48 -5.07 -10.08 1.81
CA ALA A 48 -4.64 -8.75 2.23
C ALA A 48 -5.47 -8.20 3.40
N GLU A 49 -6.78 -8.43 3.41
CA GLU A 49 -7.67 -8.06 4.53
C GLU A 49 -7.31 -8.82 5.82
N ALA A 50 -7.03 -10.12 5.71
CA ALA A 50 -6.56 -10.91 6.85
C ALA A 50 -5.22 -10.39 7.41
N ASP A 51 -4.36 -9.84 6.55
CA ASP A 51 -3.10 -9.18 6.92
C ASP A 51 -3.28 -7.72 7.39
N GLY A 52 -4.52 -7.24 7.50
CA GLY A 52 -4.86 -5.94 8.07
C GLY A 52 -5.07 -4.81 7.06
N LEU A 53 -5.25 -5.12 5.77
CA LEU A 53 -5.69 -4.16 4.77
C LEU A 53 -7.10 -3.63 5.14
N LYS A 54 -7.28 -2.32 5.09
CA LYS A 54 -8.53 -1.62 5.46
C LYS A 54 -8.94 -0.61 4.39
N SER A 55 -7.99 -0.13 3.61
CA SER A 55 -8.18 0.83 2.53
C SER A 55 -7.03 0.72 1.54
N VAL A 56 -7.22 1.30 0.35
CA VAL A 56 -6.16 1.52 -0.62
C VAL A 56 -6.03 3.01 -0.93
N PRO A 57 -4.85 3.51 -1.34
CA PRO A 57 -3.58 2.78 -1.51
C PRO A 57 -2.96 2.33 -0.18
N ALA A 58 -2.24 1.20 -0.18
CA ALA A 58 -1.56 0.69 1.01
C ALA A 58 -0.26 -0.05 0.68
N LEU A 59 0.70 -0.03 1.59
CA LEU A 59 1.97 -0.74 1.50
C LEU A 59 2.09 -1.75 2.65
N ALA A 60 2.20 -3.03 2.32
CA ALA A 60 2.53 -4.09 3.24
C ALA A 60 4.04 -4.35 3.20
N THR A 61 4.76 -4.18 4.31
CA THR A 61 6.20 -4.41 4.38
C THR A 61 6.65 -4.66 5.82
N ALA A 62 7.67 -5.50 6.02
CA ALA A 62 8.23 -5.80 7.34
C ALA A 62 7.16 -6.19 8.40
N GLY A 63 6.13 -6.95 7.99
CA GLY A 63 5.01 -7.36 8.85
C GLY A 63 4.05 -6.23 9.25
N ARG A 64 4.10 -5.08 8.56
CA ARG A 64 3.28 -3.91 8.83
C ARG A 64 2.41 -3.58 7.62
N MET A 65 1.15 -3.26 7.87
CA MET A 65 0.26 -2.65 6.88
C MET A 65 0.25 -1.14 7.07
N ILE A 66 0.62 -0.39 6.03
CA ILE A 66 0.68 1.07 6.03
C ILE A 66 -0.35 1.58 5.02
N HIS A 67 -1.45 2.17 5.51
CA HIS A 67 -2.44 2.79 4.64
C HIS A 67 -1.99 4.20 4.27
N LEU A 68 -1.84 4.45 2.96
CA LEU A 68 -1.38 5.72 2.42
C LEU A 68 -2.60 6.59 2.11
N ASN A 69 -2.54 7.86 2.49
CA ASN A 69 -3.64 8.81 2.31
C ASN A 69 -4.97 8.34 2.93
N HIS A 70 -4.90 7.49 3.96
CA HIS A 70 -6.04 6.97 4.69
C HIS A 70 -6.09 7.55 6.09
N GLY A 71 -6.96 8.55 6.27
CA GLY A 71 -7.36 9.06 7.57
C GLY A 71 -6.71 10.38 8.01
N ALA A 72 -7.52 11.13 8.77
CA ALA A 72 -7.30 12.39 9.47
C ALA A 72 -6.74 13.55 8.64
N ASP A 73 -7.62 14.49 8.31
CA ASP A 73 -7.23 15.82 7.86
C ASP A 73 -6.31 16.45 8.91
N VAL A 74 -5.15 16.95 8.48
CA VAL A 74 -4.17 17.63 9.36
C VAL A 74 -4.79 18.86 10.03
N SER A 75 -5.84 19.44 9.42
CA SER A 75 -6.64 20.55 9.94
C SER A 75 -7.64 20.12 11.02
N ALA A 76 -7.83 18.82 11.22
CA ALA A 76 -8.71 18.25 12.25
C ALA A 76 -7.92 17.32 13.20
N PRO A 77 -6.94 17.83 13.96
CA PRO A 77 -6.29 17.04 14.98
C PRO A 77 -7.34 16.60 16.00
N LYS A 78 -7.53 15.28 16.15
CA LYS A 78 -8.24 14.76 17.32
C LYS A 78 -7.36 15.00 18.54
N ALA A 79 -7.87 15.82 19.46
CA ALA A 79 -7.34 15.97 20.82
C ALA A 79 -7.39 14.65 21.59
#